data_AF-A0A924QZT8-F1
#
_entry.id   AF-A0A924QZT8-F1
#
_cell.length_a   1.000
_cell.length_b   1.000
_cell.length_c   1.000
_cell.angle_alpha   90.00
_cell.angle_beta   90.00
_cell.angle_gamma   90.00
#
_symmetry.space_group_name_H-M   'P 1'
#
loop_
_entity.id
_entity.type
_entity.pdbx_description
1 polymer ?
#
loop_
_entity_poly.entity_id
_entity_poly.type
_entity_poly.pdbx_seq_one_letter_code
_entity_poly.pdbx_strand_id
1 'polypeptide(L)'
;MPLSTKSFALGTVIGGVGVAAVVAIAPLLPFACSAVGYVDVSPIALVLPAGTPATVEVAACFSPGCTPVPVTADAAGTFLVPQDAPYLDFTTADVGRAGVYVYATVGGVVAVDSRFLIPTASDSPTPSRCAGPFHYLPVQLA
;
A
#
# COMPACT_ATOMS: atom_id res chain seq x y z
N MET A 1 24.24 -42.72 56.69
CA MET A 1 23.66 -43.23 55.43
C MET A 1 22.23 -43.66 55.74
N PRO A 2 21.21 -43.24 54.96
CA PRO A 2 19.80 -43.48 55.28
C PRO A 2 19.37 -44.93 55.01
N LEU A 3 18.36 -45.38 55.77
CA LEU A 3 17.81 -46.73 55.71
C LEU A 3 16.64 -46.83 54.71
N SER A 4 16.43 -48.02 54.16
CA SER A 4 15.48 -48.28 53.08
C SER A 4 14.07 -48.67 53.58
N THR A 5 13.06 -48.00 53.03
CA THR A 5 11.81 -48.54 52.45
C THR A 5 11.03 -49.66 53.15
N LYS A 6 9.72 -49.43 53.35
CA LYS A 6 8.65 -50.35 52.89
C LYS A 6 7.26 -49.69 52.78
N SER A 7 6.55 -50.00 51.69
CA SER A 7 5.15 -49.66 51.37
C SER A 7 4.15 -50.40 52.30
N PHE A 8 2.85 -50.11 52.41
CA PHE A 8 1.84 -49.46 51.54
C PHE A 8 1.04 -48.38 52.35
N ALA A 9 -0.11 -47.77 51.97
CA ALA A 9 -1.19 -48.12 51.03
C ALA A 9 -1.99 -46.89 50.50
N LEU A 10 -3.18 -47.12 49.94
CA LEU A 10 -4.13 -46.14 49.40
C LEU A 10 -4.83 -45.31 50.49
N GLY A 11 -5.22 -44.08 50.16
CA GLY A 11 -6.13 -43.25 50.97
C GLY A 11 -6.61 -41.99 50.25
N THR A 12 -7.73 -42.07 49.52
CA THR A 12 -8.36 -40.94 48.82
C THR A 12 -9.06 -39.99 49.80
N VAL A 13 -8.35 -39.00 50.36
CA VAL A 13 -8.93 -38.02 51.30
C VAL A 13 -8.36 -36.61 51.10
N ILE A 14 -9.26 -35.65 50.82
CA ILE A 14 -9.15 -34.19 51.00
C ILE A 14 -7.79 -33.55 50.65
N GLY A 15 -7.65 -33.16 49.38
CA GLY A 15 -6.66 -32.18 48.92
C GLY A 15 -7.09 -31.62 47.56
N GLY A 16 -6.97 -30.32 47.26
CA GLY A 16 -6.56 -29.20 48.09
C GLY A 16 -6.93 -27.89 47.38
N VAL A 17 -6.44 -26.73 47.85
CA VAL A 17 -6.58 -25.46 47.11
C VAL A 17 -5.62 -25.46 45.92
N GLY A 18 -5.99 -26.23 44.88
CA GLY A 18 -5.34 -26.24 43.59
C GLY A 18 -5.88 -25.09 42.75
N VAL A 19 -5.33 -23.89 42.91
CA VAL A 19 -5.49 -22.85 41.90
C VAL A 19 -4.82 -23.36 40.64
N ALA A 20 -5.61 -23.94 39.74
CA ALA A 20 -5.16 -24.35 38.43
C ALA A 20 -4.83 -23.10 37.62
N ALA A 21 -3.61 -22.58 37.82
CA ALA A 21 -3.00 -21.57 36.98
C ALA A 21 -2.75 -22.20 35.61
N VAL A 22 -3.82 -22.27 34.80
CA VAL A 22 -3.72 -22.48 33.37
C VAL A 22 -3.04 -21.22 32.83
N VAL A 23 -1.70 -21.27 32.81
CA VAL A 23 -0.88 -20.26 32.17
C VAL A 23 -1.33 -20.23 30.72
N ALA A 24 -2.10 -19.20 30.37
CA ALA A 24 -2.45 -18.94 28.98
C ALA A 24 -1.16 -18.59 28.25
N ILE A 25 -0.53 -19.60 27.65
CA ILE A 25 0.61 -19.43 26.75
C ILE A 25 0.05 -18.77 25.50
N ALA A 26 -0.14 -17.45 25.55
CA ALA A 26 -0.46 -16.64 24.39
C ALA A 26 0.64 -16.90 23.35
N PRO A 27 0.32 -17.49 22.19
CA PRO A 27 1.35 -17.91 21.26
C PRO A 27 1.99 -16.67 20.65
N LEU A 28 3.21 -16.36 21.10
CA LEU A 28 4.14 -15.41 20.48
C LEU A 28 4.62 -15.97 19.13
N LEU A 29 3.68 -16.20 18.21
CA LEU A 29 3.99 -16.58 16.84
C LEU A 29 4.65 -15.38 16.15
N PRO A 30 5.81 -15.56 15.51
CA PRO A 30 6.39 -14.52 14.68
C PRO A 30 5.42 -14.22 13.53
N PHE A 31 5.02 -12.95 13.40
CA PHE A 31 4.18 -12.50 12.29
C PHE A 31 4.96 -12.62 10.98
N ALA A 32 4.72 -13.72 10.25
CA ALA A 32 5.25 -13.90 8.91
C ALA A 32 4.33 -13.20 7.91
N CYS A 33 4.79 -12.08 7.36
CA CYS A 33 4.16 -11.48 6.19
C CYS A 33 4.37 -12.36 4.97
N SER A 34 3.36 -12.45 4.10
CA SER A 34 3.54 -13.07 2.77
C SER A 34 4.66 -12.33 2.03
N ALA A 35 5.64 -13.07 1.52
CA ALA A 35 6.65 -12.53 0.62
C ALA A 35 6.10 -12.25 -0.80
N VAL A 36 4.86 -12.68 -1.08
CA VAL A 36 4.17 -12.42 -2.34
C VAL A 36 3.44 -11.08 -2.23
N GLY A 37 4.16 -10.01 -2.60
CA GLY A 37 3.55 -8.74 -3.03
C GLY A 37 3.44 -8.69 -4.56
N TYR A 38 2.54 -7.86 -5.07
CA TYR A 38 2.54 -7.45 -6.48
C TYR A 38 2.87 -5.97 -6.59
N VAL A 39 3.33 -5.55 -7.76
CA VAL A 39 3.43 -4.14 -8.15
C VAL A 39 2.21 -3.80 -8.99
N ASP A 40 1.42 -2.82 -8.56
CA ASP A 40 0.34 -2.29 -9.40
C ASP A 40 0.97 -1.44 -10.53
N VAL A 41 0.85 -1.93 -11.76
CA VAL A 41 1.35 -1.25 -12.98
C VAL A 41 0.21 -0.61 -13.78
N SER A 42 -0.99 -0.50 -13.19
CA SER A 42 -2.14 0.13 -13.84
C SER A 42 -1.87 1.62 -14.14
N PRO A 43 -2.35 2.18 -15.27
CA PRO A 43 -2.21 3.61 -15.55
C PRO A 43 -2.81 4.49 -14.45
N ILE A 44 -2.13 5.58 -14.12
CA ILE A 44 -2.57 6.52 -13.08
C ILE A 44 -3.56 7.50 -13.68
N ALA A 45 -4.80 7.51 -13.17
CA ALA A 45 -5.82 8.46 -13.60
C ALA A 45 -5.56 9.85 -13.00
N LEU A 46 -5.58 10.87 -13.85
CA LEU A 46 -5.58 12.28 -13.47
C LEU A 46 -7.02 12.82 -13.55
N VAL A 47 -7.51 13.39 -12.46
CA VAL A 47 -8.82 14.02 -12.36
C VAL A 47 -8.64 15.53 -12.41
N LEU A 48 -9.13 16.14 -13.48
CA LEU A 48 -9.10 17.59 -13.69
C LEU A 48 -10.21 18.29 -12.89
N PRO A 49 -10.05 19.60 -12.56
CA PRO A 49 -11.11 20.40 -11.97
C PRO A 49 -12.39 20.38 -12.80
N ALA A 50 -13.55 20.40 -12.13
CA ALA A 50 -14.83 20.54 -12.79
C ALA A 50 -14.91 21.84 -13.61
N GLY A 51 -15.34 21.75 -14.87
CA GLY A 51 -15.39 22.89 -15.78
C GLY A 51 -14.08 23.16 -16.56
N THR A 52 -13.05 22.32 -16.41
CA THR A 52 -11.85 22.38 -17.27
C THR A 52 -12.23 22.29 -18.75
N PRO A 53 -11.77 23.20 -19.63
CA PRO A 53 -12.11 23.15 -21.05
C PRO A 53 -11.57 21.91 -21.76
N ALA A 54 -12.30 21.43 -22.78
CA ALA A 54 -11.88 20.31 -23.63
C ALA A 54 -10.61 20.59 -24.46
N THR A 55 -10.14 21.85 -24.48
CA THR A 55 -8.88 22.28 -25.10
C THR A 55 -7.71 22.25 -24.10
N VAL A 56 -7.81 21.44 -23.03
CA VAL A 56 -6.71 21.23 -22.09
C VAL A 56 -5.70 20.26 -22.68
N GLU A 57 -4.45 20.68 -22.70
CA GLU A 57 -3.31 19.82 -23.05
C GLU A 57 -2.65 19.39 -21.75
N VAL A 58 -2.40 18.09 -21.57
CA VAL A 58 -1.79 17.53 -20.36
C VAL A 58 -0.52 16.78 -20.77
N ALA A 59 0.54 16.94 -19.98
CA ALA A 59 1.77 16.18 -20.07
C ALA A 59 2.20 15.72 -18.66
N ALA A 60 2.78 14.53 -18.55
CA ALA A 60 3.16 13.96 -17.26
C ALA A 60 4.43 13.12 -17.33
N CYS A 61 5.04 12.87 -16.18
CA CYS A 61 6.09 11.85 -15.98
C CYS A 61 6.30 11.56 -14.48
N PHE A 62 6.83 10.39 -14.14
CA PHE A 62 6.90 9.91 -12.74
C PHE A 62 8.24 10.19 -12.04
N SER A 63 9.36 10.11 -12.75
CA SER A 63 10.69 10.30 -12.14
C SER A 63 10.89 11.73 -11.61
N PRO A 64 11.73 11.97 -10.59
CA PRO A 64 12.11 13.34 -10.24
C PRO A 64 12.92 14.00 -11.37
N GLY A 65 12.53 15.20 -11.80
CA GLY A 65 13.27 15.98 -12.81
C GLY A 65 13.17 15.48 -14.27
N CYS A 66 12.22 14.60 -14.57
CA CYS A 66 11.92 14.18 -15.94
C CYS A 66 11.32 15.32 -16.80
N THR A 67 11.43 15.19 -18.12
CA THR A 67 10.67 16.01 -19.08
C THR A 67 9.25 15.43 -19.20
N PRO A 68 8.19 16.22 -18.95
CA PRO A 68 6.81 15.75 -19.11
C PRO A 68 6.50 15.35 -20.56
N VAL A 69 5.82 14.22 -20.74
CA VAL A 69 5.42 13.71 -22.06
C VAL A 69 3.90 13.90 -22.23
N PRO A 70 3.40 14.37 -23.40
CA PRO A 70 1.97 14.56 -23.63
C PRO A 70 1.14 13.30 -23.37
N VAL A 71 0.11 13.44 -22.53
CA VAL A 71 -0.86 12.39 -22.19
C VAL A 71 -2.13 12.67 -22.98
N THR A 72 -2.54 11.72 -23.83
CA THR A 72 -3.81 11.82 -24.55
C THR A 72 -4.96 11.38 -23.64
N ALA A 73 -6.07 12.12 -23.67
CA ALA A 73 -7.31 11.68 -23.03
C ALA A 73 -7.89 10.43 -23.72
N ASP A 74 -8.51 9.54 -22.95
CA ASP A 74 -9.25 8.40 -23.48
C ASP A 74 -10.61 8.81 -24.09
N ALA A 75 -11.37 7.83 -24.58
CA ALA A 75 -12.69 8.06 -25.17
C ALA A 75 -13.75 8.60 -24.18
N ALA A 76 -13.49 8.56 -22.87
CA ALA A 76 -14.32 9.16 -21.83
C ALA A 76 -13.82 10.56 -21.38
N GLY A 77 -12.73 11.05 -21.97
CA GLY A 77 -12.08 12.32 -21.57
C GLY A 77 -11.16 12.20 -20.36
N THR A 78 -10.79 10.98 -19.95
CA THR A 78 -9.93 10.72 -18.80
C THR A 78 -8.47 10.70 -19.23
N PHE A 79 -7.60 11.40 -18.49
CA PHE A 79 -6.15 11.33 -18.70
C PHE A 79 -5.57 10.19 -17.87
N LEU A 80 -5.09 9.15 -18.55
CA LEU A 80 -4.47 7.97 -17.94
C LEU A 80 -2.97 7.99 -18.24
N VAL A 81 -2.12 8.12 -17.22
CA VAL A 81 -0.65 8.14 -17.38
C VAL A 81 -0.11 6.70 -17.30
N PRO A 82 0.42 6.12 -18.39
CA PRO A 82 0.97 4.77 -18.39
C PRO A 82 2.19 4.63 -17.47
N GLN A 83 2.29 3.55 -16.70
CA GLN A 83 3.46 3.26 -15.85
C GLN A 83 4.58 2.55 -16.63
N ASP A 84 4.91 3.02 -17.82
CA ASP A 84 6.00 2.52 -18.66
C ASP A 84 6.71 3.66 -19.41
N ALA A 85 7.71 3.32 -20.22
CA ALA A 85 8.46 4.31 -20.98
C ALA A 85 7.55 4.95 -22.05
N PRO A 86 7.55 6.30 -22.22
CA PRO A 86 8.55 7.24 -21.71
C PRO A 86 8.19 7.93 -20.37
N TYR A 87 7.06 7.60 -19.73
CA TYR A 87 6.57 8.28 -18.53
C TYR A 87 7.28 7.83 -17.24
N LEU A 88 7.63 6.55 -17.16
CA LEU A 88 8.31 5.93 -16.02
C LEU A 88 9.68 5.37 -16.44
N ASP A 89 10.72 5.73 -15.68
CA ASP A 89 12.00 5.03 -15.69
C ASP A 89 12.03 3.97 -14.59
N PHE A 90 12.01 2.70 -14.98
CA PHE A 90 11.98 1.56 -14.06
C PHE A 90 13.24 1.40 -13.20
N THR A 91 14.33 2.14 -13.48
CA THR A 91 15.55 2.09 -12.66
C THR A 91 15.34 2.62 -11.23
N THR A 92 14.24 3.34 -10.96
CA THR A 92 13.97 4.01 -9.67
C THR A 92 12.55 3.77 -9.13
N ALA A 93 11.95 2.59 -9.36
CA ALA A 93 10.57 2.30 -8.95
C ALA A 93 10.39 2.20 -7.41
N ASP A 94 10.22 3.35 -6.76
CA ASP A 94 10.16 3.49 -5.29
C ASP A 94 8.72 3.38 -4.78
N VAL A 95 8.32 2.15 -4.41
CA VAL A 95 6.94 1.81 -4.01
C VAL A 95 6.53 2.59 -2.76
N GLY A 96 5.49 3.44 -2.89
CA GLY A 96 4.99 4.29 -1.80
C GLY A 96 5.58 5.71 -1.72
N ARG A 97 6.50 6.09 -2.64
CA ARG A 97 6.92 7.49 -2.87
C ARG A 97 6.71 7.96 -4.30
N ALA A 98 6.07 7.14 -5.13
CA ALA A 98 5.68 7.49 -6.48
C ALA A 98 4.82 8.77 -6.47
N GLY A 99 5.31 9.79 -7.16
CA GLY A 99 4.61 11.04 -7.40
C GLY A 99 4.62 11.29 -8.90
N VAL A 100 3.54 11.87 -9.42
CA VAL A 100 3.43 12.23 -10.84
C VAL A 100 3.67 13.72 -10.97
N TYR A 101 4.62 14.11 -11.83
CA TYR A 101 4.71 15.48 -12.31
C TYR A 101 3.66 15.68 -13.38
N VAL A 102 2.89 16.76 -13.30
CA VAL A 102 1.86 17.12 -14.28
C VAL A 102 2.06 18.56 -14.71
N TYR A 103 2.15 18.74 -16.01
CA TYR A 103 2.13 20.03 -16.70
C TYR A 103 0.87 20.08 -17.55
N ALA A 104 -0.01 21.06 -17.33
CA ALA A 104 -1.23 21.22 -18.11
C ALA A 104 -1.40 22.67 -18.57
N THR A 105 -1.84 22.85 -19.82
CA THR A 105 -2.15 24.17 -20.38
C THR A 105 -3.58 24.24 -20.91
N VAL A 106 -4.17 25.43 -20.87
CA VAL A 106 -5.48 25.72 -21.42
C VAL A 106 -5.33 26.92 -22.36
N GLY A 107 -5.49 26.70 -23.67
CA GLY A 107 -5.29 27.76 -24.66
C GLY A 107 -3.87 28.34 -24.68
N GLY A 108 -2.85 27.53 -24.35
CA GLY A 108 -1.45 27.93 -24.25
C GLY A 108 -1.05 28.62 -22.94
N VAL A 109 -1.99 28.84 -22.01
CA VAL A 109 -1.69 29.34 -20.65
C VAL A 109 -1.51 28.16 -19.70
N VAL A 110 -0.43 28.15 -18.92
CA VAL A 110 -0.17 27.12 -17.91
C VAL A 110 -1.24 27.19 -16.81
N ALA A 111 -1.94 26.07 -16.61
CA ALA A 111 -2.95 25.89 -15.57
C ALA A 111 -2.45 25.01 -14.42
N VAL A 112 -1.60 24.03 -14.72
CA VAL A 112 -0.94 23.17 -13.73
C VAL A 112 0.53 23.00 -14.10
N ASP A 113 1.42 23.14 -13.13
CA ASP A 113 2.85 22.84 -13.28
C ASP A 113 3.40 22.39 -11.92
N SER A 114 3.19 21.12 -11.57
CA SER A 114 3.39 20.63 -10.19
C SER A 114 3.55 19.13 -10.09
N ARG A 115 4.21 18.67 -9.01
CA ARG A 115 4.30 17.26 -8.64
C ARG A 115 3.26 16.91 -7.58
N PHE A 116 2.44 15.91 -7.88
CA PHE A 116 1.40 15.39 -6.99
C PHE A 116 1.85 14.05 -6.41
N LEU A 117 1.51 13.77 -5.16
CA LEU A 117 1.63 12.43 -4.59
C LEU A 117 0.53 11.55 -5.17
N ILE A 118 0.85 10.30 -5.51
CA ILE A 118 -0.14 9.34 -5.98
C ILE A 118 -0.77 8.68 -4.74
N PRO A 119 -2.07 8.88 -4.48
CA PRO A 119 -2.72 8.24 -3.34
C PRO A 119 -2.84 6.72 -3.56
N THR A 120 -2.81 5.95 -2.48
CA THR A 120 -2.96 4.49 -2.49
C THR A 120 -4.02 4.04 -1.50
N ALA A 121 -4.79 3.01 -1.82
CA ALA A 121 -5.72 2.36 -0.91
C ALA A 121 -5.34 0.89 -0.70
N SER A 122 -5.59 0.38 0.51
CA SER A 122 -5.34 -1.01 0.89
C SER A 122 -6.44 -1.91 0.37
N ASP A 123 -6.06 -2.97 -0.36
CA ASP A 123 -6.98 -4.05 -0.76
C ASP A 123 -7.20 -5.06 0.38
N SER A 124 -6.39 -5.01 1.44
CA SER A 124 -6.62 -5.84 2.63
C SER A 124 -7.90 -5.38 3.36
N PRO A 125 -8.86 -6.28 3.63
CA PRO A 125 -10.12 -5.96 4.32
C PRO A 125 -9.93 -5.69 5.82
N THR A 126 -8.72 -5.82 6.35
CA THR A 126 -8.37 -5.48 7.75
C THR A 126 -7.06 -4.71 7.80
N PRO A 127 -6.88 -3.79 8.77
CA PRO A 127 -5.61 -3.11 9.00
C PRO A 127 -4.54 -4.12 9.43
N SER A 128 -3.80 -4.59 8.43
CA SER A 128 -2.75 -5.60 8.52
C SER A 128 -1.44 -4.96 9.02
N ARG A 129 -0.66 -5.71 9.81
CA ARG A 129 0.72 -5.30 10.18
C ARG A 129 1.72 -5.48 9.03
N CYS A 130 1.31 -6.12 7.95
CA CYS A 130 2.07 -6.32 6.73
C CYS A 130 1.64 -5.29 5.68
N ALA A 131 2.61 -4.72 4.98
CA ALA A 131 2.35 -3.88 3.81
C ALA A 131 1.82 -4.76 2.66
N GLY A 132 0.72 -4.32 2.03
CA GLY A 132 0.12 -4.93 0.86
C GLY A 132 -1.14 -5.76 1.16
N PRO A 133 -2.01 -5.97 0.16
CA PRO A 133 -1.94 -5.39 -1.19
C PRO A 133 -2.47 -3.94 -1.21
N PHE A 134 -2.08 -3.17 -2.23
CA PHE A 134 -2.58 -1.83 -2.47
C PHE A 134 -2.84 -1.60 -3.97
N HIS A 135 -3.77 -0.70 -4.28
CA HIS A 135 -3.96 -0.12 -5.61
C HIS A 135 -3.79 1.40 -5.57
N TYR A 136 -3.46 1.99 -6.72
CA TYR A 136 -3.41 3.45 -6.85
C TYR A 136 -4.80 4.06 -7.00
N LEU A 137 -5.01 5.19 -6.33
CA LEU A 137 -6.21 6.03 -6.43
C LEU A 137 -5.97 7.19 -7.42
N PRO A 138 -7.04 7.76 -8.03
CA PRO A 138 -6.90 8.88 -8.96
C PRO A 138 -6.30 10.13 -8.31
N VAL A 139 -5.37 10.78 -9.03
CA VAL A 139 -4.73 12.02 -8.60
C VAL A 139 -5.64 13.20 -8.92
N GLN A 140 -6.02 13.96 -7.89
CA GLN A 140 -6.80 15.18 -8.05
C GLN A 140 -5.87 16.35 -8.40
N LEU A 141 -6.13 17.01 -9.53
CA LEU A 141 -5.50 18.27 -9.92
C LEU A 141 -6.43 19.39 -9.43
N ALA A 142 -5.94 20.24 -8.53
CA ALA A 142 -6.72 21.26 -7.82
C ALA A 142 -5.94 22.57 -7.68
#